data_AF-A0A6L9EGF0-F1
#
_entry.id   AF-A0A6L9EGF0-F1
#
_cell.length_a   1.000
_cell.length_b   1.000
_cell.length_c   1.000
_cell.angle_alpha   90.00
_cell.angle_beta   90.00
_cell.angle_gamma   90.00
#
_symmetry.space_group_name_H-M   'P 1'
#
loop_
_entity.id
_entity.type
_entity.pdbx_description
1 polymer ?
#
loop_
_entity_poly.entity_id
_entity_poly.type
_entity_poly.pdbx_seq_one_letter_code
_entity_poly.pdbx_strand_id
1 'polypeptide(L)'
;MELDFCSPQAWLILIFALIPIIGLILGFRNRTRYNPPKGLGKRFIQLMSVVLVLPIIAILSILGIIEAQLLGGLLGAIIGYTLSDLAKDEKDE
;
A
#
# COMPACT_ATOMS: atom_id res chain seq x y z
N MET A 1 5.14 11.34 -22.54
CA MET A 1 3.84 11.54 -21.87
C MET A 1 4.04 12.70 -20.92
N GLU A 2 3.74 13.91 -21.39
CA GLU A 2 3.84 15.12 -20.56
C GLU A 2 2.72 15.04 -19.52
N LEU A 3 3.07 15.10 -18.24
CA LEU A 3 2.08 15.23 -17.18
C LEU A 3 1.52 16.65 -17.26
N ASP A 4 0.37 16.80 -17.91
CA ASP A 4 -0.38 18.05 -17.86
C ASP A 4 -0.89 18.25 -16.42
N PHE A 5 -0.12 19.05 -15.65
CA PHE A 5 -0.41 19.42 -14.27
C PHE A 5 -1.78 20.12 -14.08
N CYS A 6 -2.44 20.50 -15.18
CA CYS A 6 -3.76 21.12 -15.17
C CYS A 6 -4.92 20.10 -15.20
N SER A 7 -4.66 18.82 -15.49
CA SER A 7 -5.71 17.80 -15.55
C SER A 7 -6.16 17.36 -14.14
N PRO A 8 -7.48 17.12 -13.89
CA PRO A 8 -7.97 16.57 -12.63
C PRO A 8 -7.31 15.23 -12.23
N GLN A 9 -6.79 14.51 -13.21
CA GLN A 9 -6.12 13.21 -13.06
C GLN A 9 -4.73 13.36 -12.42
N ALA A 10 -4.00 14.43 -12.74
CA ALA A 10 -2.69 14.72 -12.16
C ALA A 10 -2.78 14.93 -10.65
N TRP A 11 -3.84 15.59 -10.16
CA TRP A 11 -4.09 15.77 -8.73
C TRP A 11 -4.31 14.45 -8.00
N LEU A 12 -5.08 13.53 -8.60
CA LEU A 12 -5.30 12.19 -8.01
C LEU A 12 -3.99 11.40 -7.93
N ILE A 13 -3.17 11.44 -8.98
CA ILE A 13 -1.86 10.78 -8.99
C ILE A 13 -0.95 11.35 -7.90
N LEU A 14 -0.90 12.68 -7.73
CA LEU A 14 -0.11 13.32 -6.67
C LEU A 14 -0.57 12.90 -5.27
N ILE A 15 -1.88 12.85 -5.04
CA ILE A 15 -2.44 12.38 -3.75
C ILE A 15 -2.03 10.93 -3.49
N PHE A 16 -2.24 10.04 -4.47
CA PHE A 16 -1.86 8.62 -4.34
C PHE A 16 -0.36 8.42 -4.21
N ALA A 17 0.48 9.27 -4.80
CA ALA A 17 1.93 9.21 -4.66
C ALA A 17 2.42 9.67 -3.27
N LEU A 18 1.68 10.56 -2.60
CA LEU A 18 2.04 11.04 -1.26
C LEU A 18 1.70 10.04 -0.15
N ILE A 19 0.61 9.29 -0.27
CA ILE A 19 0.19 8.26 0.69
C ILE A 19 1.33 7.29 1.08
N PRO A 20 2.07 6.65 0.15
CA PRO A 20 3.15 5.73 0.49
C PRO A 20 4.33 6.43 1.17
N ILE A 21 4.63 7.68 0.80
CA ILE A 21 5.68 8.49 1.42
C ILE A 21 5.33 8.77 2.88
N ILE A 22 4.09 9.21 3.15
CA ILE A 22 3.61 9.46 4.51
C ILE A 22 3.60 8.16 5.33
N GLY A 23 3.12 7.06 4.74
CA GLY A 23 3.10 5.74 5.38
C GLY A 23 4.49 5.27 5.79
N LEU A 24 5.48 5.40 4.90
CA LEU A 24 6.88 5.11 5.19
C LEU A 24 7.41 5.96 6.34
N ILE A 25 7.21 7.28 6.29
CA ILE A 25 7.71 8.21 7.32
C ILE A 25 7.10 7.88 8.68
N LEU A 26 5.78 7.75 8.77
CA LEU A 26 5.08 7.43 10.02
C LEU A 26 5.52 6.07 10.56
N GLY A 27 5.68 5.10 9.67
CA GLY A 27 6.12 3.76 10.00
C GLY A 27 7.53 3.73 10.60
N PHE A 28 8.48 4.42 9.95
CA PHE A 28 9.83 4.57 10.46
C PHE A 28 9.87 5.36 11.78
N ARG A 29 9.08 6.44 11.91
CA ARG A 29 9.02 7.24 13.14
C ARG A 29 8.47 6.45 14.32
N ASN A 30 7.47 5.60 14.08
CA ASN A 30 6.90 4.74 15.11
C ASN A 30 7.94 3.72 15.62
N ARG A 31 8.76 3.17 14.72
CA ARG A 31 9.86 2.26 15.09
C ARG A 31 10.92 2.93 15.96
N THR A 32 11.38 4.13 15.59
CA THR A 32 12.46 4.83 16.30
C THR A 32 12.06 5.32 17.69
N ARG A 33 10.76 5.30 18.03
CA ARG A 33 10.24 5.78 19.30
C ARG A 33 10.33 4.75 20.44
N TYR A 34 10.56 3.48 20.13
CA TYR A 34 10.70 2.41 21.12
C TYR A 34 12.17 2.14 21.42
N ASN A 35 12.53 2.00 22.70
CA ASN A 35 13.88 1.63 23.13
C ASN A 35 13.81 0.37 24.02
N PRO A 36 14.32 -0.79 23.58
CA PRO A 36 14.99 -1.03 22.30
C PRO A 36 14.03 -0.97 21.09
N PRO A 37 14.53 -0.68 19.88
CA PRO A 37 13.70 -0.68 18.68
C PRO A 37 13.09 -2.06 18.48
N LYS A 38 11.77 -2.18 18.65
CA LYS A 38 11.04 -3.42 18.38
C LYS A 38 11.19 -3.78 16.90
N GLY A 39 11.35 -5.07 16.61
CA GLY A 39 11.37 -5.59 15.24
C GLY A 39 10.11 -5.20 14.47
N LEU A 40 10.19 -5.24 13.13
CA LEU A 40 9.04 -5.02 12.27
C LEU A 40 8.07 -6.19 12.47
N GLY A 41 7.01 -5.98 13.25
CA GLY A 41 5.96 -6.98 13.44
C GLY A 41 5.32 -7.35 12.09
N LYS A 42 4.88 -8.60 11.95
CA LYS A 42 4.24 -9.10 10.71
C LYS A 42 3.11 -8.19 10.24
N ARG A 43 2.25 -7.75 11.16
CA ARG A 43 1.15 -6.80 10.91
C ARG A 43 1.63 -5.42 10.39
N PHE A 44 2.81 -4.97 10.83
CA PHE A 44 3.38 -3.71 10.34
C PHE A 44 3.88 -3.84 8.91
N ILE A 45 4.56 -4.94 8.58
CA ILE A 45 5.00 -5.23 7.20
C ILE A 45 3.77 -5.37 6.28
N GLN A 46 2.73 -6.04 6.76
CA GLN A 46 1.48 -6.22 6.03
C GLN A 46 0.75 -4.90 5.80
N LEU A 47 0.70 -4.01 6.80
CA LEU A 47 0.16 -2.66 6.64
C LEU A 47 1.00 -1.85 5.64
N MET A 48 2.32 -1.92 5.73
CA MET A 48 3.22 -1.24 4.79
C MET A 48 3.04 -1.74 3.36
N SER A 49 2.84 -3.05 3.13
CA SER A 49 2.62 -3.55 1.78
C SER A 49 1.28 -3.07 1.22
N VAL A 50 0.21 -2.98 2.03
CA VAL A 50 -1.08 -2.43 1.57
C VAL A 50 -0.95 -0.94 1.25
N VAL A 51 -0.32 -0.16 2.13
CA VAL A 51 -0.12 1.29 1.97
C VAL A 51 0.81 1.63 0.80
N LEU A 52 1.71 0.72 0.43
CA LEU A 52 2.59 0.91 -0.74
C LEU A 52 1.94 0.40 -2.04
N VAL A 53 1.35 -0.79 -2.02
CA VAL A 53 0.92 -1.48 -3.24
C VAL A 53 -0.43 -0.95 -3.74
N LEU A 54 -1.40 -0.65 -2.87
CA LEU A 54 -2.71 -0.14 -3.31
C LEU A 54 -2.61 1.20 -4.07
N PRO A 55 -1.88 2.22 -3.57
CA PRO A 55 -1.75 3.48 -4.30
C PRO A 55 -1.03 3.32 -5.64
N ILE A 56 -0.04 2.44 -5.71
CA ILE A 56 0.67 2.13 -6.97
C ILE A 56 -0.30 1.51 -7.99
N ILE A 57 -1.12 0.55 -7.57
CA ILE A 57 -2.15 -0.05 -8.45
C ILE A 57 -3.16 1.00 -8.91
N ALA A 58 -3.60 1.88 -8.01
CA ALA A 58 -4.52 2.97 -8.35
C ALA A 58 -3.93 3.92 -9.40
N ILE A 59 -2.67 4.33 -9.25
CA ILE A 59 -1.96 5.18 -10.22
C ILE A 59 -1.86 4.47 -11.58
N LEU A 60 -1.40 3.22 -11.58
CA LEU A 60 -1.24 2.44 -12.81
C LEU A 60 -2.57 2.16 -13.52
N SER A 61 -3.66 2.02 -12.76
CA SER A 61 -5.02 1.90 -13.29
C SER A 61 -5.51 3.20 -13.91
N ILE A 62 -5.23 4.36 -13.28
CA ILE A 62 -5.59 5.69 -13.83
C ILE A 62 -4.81 5.97 -15.11
N LEU A 63 -3.54 5.55 -15.18
CA LEU A 63 -2.71 5.68 -16.37
C LEU A 63 -3.09 4.70 -17.51
N GLY A 64 -4.05 3.80 -17.28
CA GLY A 64 -4.47 2.79 -18.27
C GLY A 64 -3.39 1.76 -18.60
N ILE A 65 -2.38 1.61 -17.73
CA ILE A 65 -1.27 0.67 -17.94
C ILE A 65 -1.70 -0.77 -17.58
N ILE A 66 -2.63 -0.92 -16.64
CA ILE A 66 -3.10 -2.21 -16.15
C ILE A 66 -4.44 -2.58 -16.80
N GLU A 67 -4.51 -3.77 -17.41
CA GLU A 67 -5.76 -4.34 -17.89
C GLU A 67 -6.69 -4.72 -16.73
N ALA A 68 -8.01 -4.61 -16.93
CA ALA A 68 -9.01 -4.87 -15.88
C ALA A 68 -8.90 -6.28 -15.26
N GLN A 69 -8.47 -7.27 -16.04
CA GLN A 69 -8.24 -8.65 -15.58
C GLN A 69 -7.09 -8.72 -14.57
N LEU A 70 -6.01 -7.99 -14.86
CA LEU A 70 -4.81 -7.92 -14.05
C LEU A 70 -5.06 -7.09 -12.78
N LEU A 71 -5.89 -6.04 -12.87
CA LEU A 71 -6.39 -5.29 -11.71
C LEU A 71 -7.12 -6.20 -10.71
N GLY A 72 -8.05 -7.03 -11.18
CA GLY A 72 -8.79 -7.97 -10.33
C GLY A 72 -7.87 -8.98 -9.63
N GLY A 73 -6.88 -9.50 -10.35
CA GLY A 73 -5.87 -10.40 -9.78
C GLY A 73 -5.02 -9.74 -8.68
N LEU A 74 -4.59 -8.49 -8.91
CA LEU A 74 -3.80 -7.73 -7.93
C LEU A 74 -4.62 -7.39 -6.67
N LEU A 75 -5.89 -7.02 -6.82
CA LEU A 75 -6.79 -6.79 -5.69
C LEU A 75 -7.04 -8.08 -4.91
N GLY A 76 -7.26 -9.20 -5.60
CA GLY A 76 -7.40 -10.52 -4.99
C GLY A 76 -6.16 -10.95 -4.21
N ALA A 77 -4.96 -10.68 -4.74
CA ALA A 77 -3.70 -10.96 -4.06
C ALA A 77 -3.55 -10.14 -2.77
N ILE A 78 -3.92 -8.86 -2.78
CA ILE A 78 -3.88 -8.00 -1.58
C ILE A 78 -4.87 -8.48 -0.53
N ILE A 79 -6.11 -8.77 -0.92
CA ILE A 79 -7.14 -9.26 -0.01
C ILE A 79 -6.70 -10.61 0.58
N GLY A 80 -6.23 -11.53 -0.26
CA GLY A 80 -5.74 -12.84 0.17
C GLY A 80 -4.56 -12.74 1.13
N TYR A 81 -3.58 -11.88 0.83
CA TYR A 81 -2.45 -11.60 1.72
C TYR A 81 -2.90 -10.97 3.05
N THR A 82 -3.92 -10.12 3.02
CA THR A 82 -4.48 -9.48 4.23
C THR A 82 -5.20 -10.51 5.11
N LEU A 83 -6.07 -11.32 4.50
CA LEU A 83 -6.84 -12.36 5.18
C LEU A 83 -5.98 -13.55 5.64
N SER A 84 -4.88 -13.85 4.95
CA SER A 84 -3.98 -14.95 5.33
C SER A 84 -3.33 -14.76 6.71
N ASP A 85 -3.13 -13.53 7.16
CA ASP A 85 -2.59 -13.27 8.51
C ASP A 85 -3.70 -13.34 9.57
N LEU A 86 -4.92 -12.88 9.24
CA LEU A 86 -6.07 -12.97 10.13
C LEU A 86 -6.44 -14.43 10.43
N ALA A 87 -6.40 -15.30 9.43
CA ALA A 87 -6.69 -16.74 9.58
C ALA A 87 -5.60 -17.51 10.37
N LYS A 88 -4.40 -16.93 10.53
CA LYS A 88 -3.34 -17.52 11.34
C LYS A 88 -3.49 -17.20 12.82
N ASP A 89 -3.98 -16.00 13.14
CA ASP A 89 -4.20 -15.53 14.51
C ASP A 89 -5.25 -16.38 15.25
N GLU A 90 -6.23 -16.95 14.53
CA GLU A 90 -7.31 -17.77 15.09
C GLU A 90 -6.90 -19.21 15.40
N LYS A 91 -5.77 -19.70 14.87
CA LYS A 91 -5.31 -21.09 15.07
C LYS A 91 -4.36 -21.27 16.25
N ASP A 92 -3.93 -20.19 16.87
CA ASP A 92 -2.96 -20.20 17.96
C ASP A 92 -3.63 -20.00 19.35
N GLU A 93 -4.97 -20.08 19.44
CA GLU A 93 -5.75 -20.26 20.69
C GLU A 93 -6.19 -21.72 20.88
#